data_AF-A0A6A3EHB3-F1
#
_entry.id   AF-A0A6A3EHB3-F1
#
_cell.length_a   1.000
_cell.length_b   1.000
_cell.length_c   1.000
_cell.angle_alpha   90.00
_cell.angle_beta   90.00
_cell.angle_gamma   90.00
#
_symmetry.space_group_name_H-M   'P 1'
#
loop_
_entity.id
_entity.type
_entity.pdbx_description
1 polymer ?
#
loop_
_entity_poly.entity_id
_entity_poly.type
_entity_poly.pdbx_seq_one_letter_code
_entity_poly.pdbx_strand_id
1 'polypeptide(L)'
;MKFRRVSTCLALLLAVSLTIATVSADLPNWVSPVNASQSGCYRKTYLSTKTCASGYGSDGVATCWAQCPLNYPVECGMECIPQSADCTKQMLKKVTSVGTVALNAATAGIFGELVKASKAITLGVKCGQKLFTATSSLKSYVDELQANGAESKEILSLVNQSDLVVNQLPTAVSTCLGLPVSEDTLKFNAEVVGIVNQIVMEVVANGASLLHPKNFLAFMSDLGVDDSVKDMDGDSVAQLQDVLTSGVTCGSKLQAITSQVTQFIVGIKEKDPSASVSAIRQALSISQLLVSDIPDVTNNCVRNVTDDAFTTRDSLRAIMSTITDGLVDKAEDKDGKATSTADYLASVAKMGLDVIGILDPTGIADMLSTFIQPICGPTSFMGEIDDGSLEDALALTTEGEAFKGSYGSWKRVGDGAVNITFKSFDSEDVTVVIHSGGDSVAKVKVRSGETVTWSSTVKELQDKTLYFDRWRPNRFGIPRSSGGSLVLWVSHSSAGGNIQLFVKINGDDDDSSKSSGSSGEGSGSSASEVQVGDSSEEGSASYDGVTQVGDSSEEGSCSSSSVIQVGDSSEEGSDNVS
;
A
#
# COMPACT_ATOMS: atom_id res chain seq x y z
N MET A 1 -30.02 39.60 -27.87
CA MET A 1 -30.55 38.26 -28.20
C MET A 1 -30.40 37.35 -26.99
N LYS A 2 -31.35 36.46 -26.71
CA LYS A 2 -31.28 35.53 -25.56
C LYS A 2 -30.43 34.31 -25.95
N PHE A 3 -29.30 34.08 -25.27
CA PHE A 3 -28.63 32.78 -25.35
C PHE A 3 -29.44 31.73 -24.59
N ARG A 4 -29.87 30.69 -25.30
CA ARG A 4 -30.54 29.53 -24.70
C ARG A 4 -29.52 28.69 -23.95
N ARG A 5 -29.81 28.37 -22.68
CA ARG A 5 -29.18 27.24 -21.99
C ARG A 5 -29.51 25.96 -22.76
N VAL A 6 -28.51 25.27 -23.28
CA VAL A 6 -28.65 23.87 -23.68
C VAL A 6 -28.17 23.04 -22.51
N SER A 7 -29.12 22.45 -21.79
CA SER A 7 -28.86 21.43 -20.78
C SER A 7 -28.99 20.09 -21.47
N THR A 8 -27.89 19.35 -21.56
CA THR A 8 -27.88 17.96 -22.02
C THR A 8 -26.94 17.15 -21.15
N CYS A 9 -27.52 16.37 -20.24
CA CYS A 9 -26.85 15.23 -19.65
C CYS A 9 -26.47 14.25 -20.77
N LEU A 10 -25.20 13.86 -20.84
CA LEU A 10 -24.82 12.54 -21.34
C LEU A 10 -23.49 12.11 -20.73
N ALA A 11 -23.51 11.79 -19.44
CA ALA A 11 -22.42 11.06 -18.81
C ALA A 11 -22.51 9.60 -19.27
N LEU A 12 -21.89 9.29 -20.41
CA LEU A 12 -21.71 7.91 -20.86
C LEU A 12 -20.57 7.29 -20.04
N LEU A 13 -20.92 6.70 -18.90
CA LEU A 13 -20.02 5.81 -18.16
C LEU A 13 -19.91 4.49 -18.94
N LEU A 14 -19.02 4.47 -19.93
CA LEU A 14 -18.51 3.22 -20.49
C LEU A 14 -17.53 2.61 -19.49
N ALA A 15 -18.06 1.77 -18.60
CA ALA A 15 -17.25 0.84 -17.84
C ALA A 15 -16.69 -0.23 -18.80
N VAL A 16 -15.49 0.02 -19.34
CA VAL A 16 -14.75 -0.99 -20.09
C VAL A 16 -14.11 -1.95 -19.09
N SER A 17 -14.82 -3.04 -18.79
CA SER A 17 -14.26 -4.13 -18.00
C SER A 17 -13.22 -4.89 -18.84
N LEU A 18 -11.93 -4.76 -18.52
CA LEU A 18 -10.88 -5.59 -19.10
C LEU A 18 -11.07 -7.06 -18.67
N THR A 19 -11.81 -7.83 -19.44
CA THR A 19 -11.84 -9.30 -19.30
C THR A 19 -10.58 -9.89 -19.91
N ILE A 20 -9.49 -9.93 -19.13
CA ILE A 20 -8.27 -10.65 -19.50
C ILE A 20 -8.58 -12.15 -19.50
N ALA A 21 -8.45 -12.80 -20.65
CA ALA A 21 -8.62 -14.25 -20.76
C ALA A 21 -7.43 -14.99 -20.12
N THR A 22 -7.75 -16.01 -19.31
CA THR A 22 -6.83 -16.75 -18.44
C THR A 22 -5.74 -17.54 -19.18
N VAL A 23 -4.46 -17.35 -18.82
CA VAL A 23 -3.35 -18.30 -19.10
C VAL A 23 -2.34 -18.31 -17.94
N SER A 24 -1.94 -19.52 -17.54
CA SER A 24 -1.05 -19.86 -16.41
C SER A 24 -1.65 -19.63 -15.01
N ALA A 25 -1.21 -20.42 -14.03
CA ALA A 25 -1.82 -20.47 -12.70
C ALA A 25 -1.74 -19.10 -12.01
N ASP A 26 -2.86 -18.38 -11.96
CA ASP A 26 -2.93 -17.03 -11.40
C ASP A 26 -2.46 -17.03 -9.94
N LEU A 27 -1.53 -16.12 -9.63
CA LEU A 27 -1.26 -15.71 -8.25
C LEU A 27 -2.53 -14.99 -7.76
N PRO A 28 -3.34 -15.60 -6.88
CA PRO A 28 -4.61 -15.04 -6.49
C PRO A 28 -4.40 -13.77 -5.67
N ASN A 29 -5.33 -12.82 -5.74
CA ASN A 29 -5.36 -11.69 -4.81
C ASN A 29 -5.85 -12.18 -3.44
N TRP A 30 -5.03 -12.97 -2.76
CA TRP A 30 -5.26 -13.45 -1.39
C TRP A 30 -4.53 -12.58 -0.37
N VAL A 31 -5.04 -12.54 0.86
CA VAL A 31 -4.39 -11.82 1.96
C VAL A 31 -3.18 -12.59 2.46
N SER A 32 -2.05 -11.90 2.62
CA SER A 32 -0.83 -12.52 3.13
C SER A 32 -1.00 -12.93 4.62
N PRO A 33 -0.43 -14.06 5.06
CA PRO A 33 -0.50 -14.49 6.46
C PRO A 33 0.03 -13.45 7.44
N VAL A 34 -0.49 -13.48 8.68
CA VAL A 34 -0.15 -12.49 9.70
C VAL A 34 1.27 -12.70 10.25
N ASN A 35 2.16 -11.75 9.99
CA ASN A 35 3.47 -11.69 10.63
C ASN A 35 3.70 -10.30 11.28
N ALA A 36 3.41 -10.19 12.57
CA ALA A 36 3.60 -8.96 13.34
C ALA A 36 5.07 -8.80 13.76
N SER A 37 5.85 -8.06 12.96
CA SER A 37 7.28 -7.83 13.20
C SER A 37 7.59 -6.77 14.27
N GLN A 38 6.59 -5.97 14.68
CA GLN A 38 6.75 -4.89 15.66
C GLN A 38 5.80 -5.03 16.84
N SER A 39 6.06 -4.27 17.91
CA SER A 39 5.20 -4.23 19.10
C SER A 39 3.79 -3.66 18.85
N GLY A 40 3.56 -2.99 17.72
CA GLY A 40 2.30 -2.31 17.38
C GLY A 40 2.55 -1.20 16.37
N CYS A 41 1.49 -0.47 16.03
CA CYS A 41 1.49 0.66 15.10
C CYS A 41 0.70 1.85 15.68
N TYR A 42 1.00 3.07 15.21
CA TYR A 42 0.14 4.23 15.46
C TYR A 42 -0.98 4.33 14.43
N ARG A 43 -2.21 4.60 14.86
CA ARG A 43 -3.36 4.77 13.96
C ARG A 43 -3.27 6.11 13.24
N LYS A 44 -3.37 6.10 11.91
CA LYS A 44 -3.49 7.32 11.12
C LYS A 44 -4.78 8.06 11.48
N THR A 45 -4.71 9.39 11.58
CA THR A 45 -5.86 10.26 11.83
C THR A 45 -5.96 11.41 10.83
N TYR A 46 -7.18 11.91 10.64
CA TYR A 46 -7.43 13.22 10.02
C TYR A 46 -8.75 13.80 10.56
N LEU A 47 -8.95 15.11 10.37
CA LEU A 47 -10.15 15.81 10.82
C LEU A 47 -11.26 15.77 9.76
N SER A 48 -12.48 15.41 10.16
CA SER A 48 -13.68 15.44 9.33
C SER A 48 -14.91 15.72 10.19
N THR A 49 -15.72 16.70 9.79
CA THR A 49 -16.98 17.07 10.45
C THR A 49 -18.22 16.43 9.80
N LYS A 50 -18.02 15.49 8.85
CA LYS A 50 -19.09 14.83 8.10
C LYS A 50 -19.05 13.31 8.31
N THR A 51 -18.31 12.62 7.46
CA THR A 51 -18.13 11.17 7.43
C THR A 51 -16.66 10.84 7.33
N CYS A 52 -16.32 9.62 7.72
CA CYS A 52 -14.99 9.07 7.51
C CYS A 52 -14.94 8.27 6.22
N ALA A 53 -13.86 8.49 5.46
CA ALA A 53 -13.39 7.65 4.37
C ALA A 53 -13.34 6.15 4.76
N SER A 54 -13.45 5.26 3.76
CA SER A 54 -13.34 3.82 4.00
C SER A 54 -12.03 3.46 4.72
N GLY A 55 -12.07 2.47 5.60
CA GLY A 55 -10.96 2.11 6.50
C GLY A 55 -10.77 3.01 7.72
N TYR A 56 -11.68 3.96 8.00
CA TYR A 56 -11.62 4.83 9.19
C TYR A 56 -12.93 4.82 9.99
N GLY A 57 -12.82 4.74 11.33
CA GLY A 57 -13.91 4.97 12.28
C GLY A 57 -13.94 6.42 12.79
N SER A 58 -15.11 6.91 13.22
CA SER A 58 -15.23 8.25 13.82
C SER A 58 -15.15 8.18 15.34
N ASP A 59 -14.46 9.14 15.96
CA ASP A 59 -14.49 9.35 17.42
C ASP A 59 -15.80 9.94 17.96
N GLY A 60 -16.78 10.18 17.08
CA GLY A 60 -18.06 10.82 17.43
C GLY A 60 -17.98 12.34 17.59
N VAL A 61 -16.82 12.96 17.34
CA VAL A 61 -16.60 14.41 17.46
C VAL A 61 -16.20 15.01 16.11
N ALA A 62 -14.95 14.79 15.69
CA ALA A 62 -14.37 15.39 14.50
C ALA A 62 -13.14 14.66 13.96
N THR A 63 -12.71 13.54 14.58
CA THR A 63 -11.51 12.81 14.18
C THR A 63 -11.91 11.48 13.55
N CYS A 64 -11.36 11.19 12.39
CA CYS A 64 -11.40 9.89 11.76
C CYS A 64 -10.11 9.13 12.09
N TRP A 65 -10.25 7.98 12.75
CA TRP A 65 -9.16 7.09 13.16
C TRP A 65 -9.11 5.86 12.25
N ALA A 66 -7.93 5.50 11.75
CA ALA A 66 -7.76 4.30 10.95
C ALA A 66 -8.19 3.06 11.75
N GLN A 67 -8.88 2.15 11.08
CA GLN A 67 -9.25 0.85 11.63
C GLN A 67 -8.01 -0.03 11.81
N CYS A 68 -8.05 -0.92 12.79
CA CYS A 68 -6.92 -1.77 13.12
C CYS A 68 -6.74 -2.91 12.09
N PRO A 69 -5.55 -3.01 11.44
CA PRO A 69 -5.29 -3.98 10.38
C PRO A 69 -4.97 -5.39 10.91
N LEU A 70 -4.86 -6.34 10.00
CA LEU A 70 -4.76 -7.77 10.33
C LEU A 70 -3.56 -8.14 11.22
N ASN A 71 -2.42 -7.47 11.03
CA ASN A 71 -1.20 -7.66 11.81
C ASN A 71 -1.23 -7.01 13.20
N TYR A 72 -2.09 -5.99 13.37
CA TYR A 72 -2.27 -5.28 14.63
C TYR A 72 -3.78 -5.10 14.88
N PRO A 73 -4.54 -6.17 15.17
CA PRO A 73 -6.01 -6.12 15.14
C PRO A 73 -6.64 -5.55 16.41
N VAL A 74 -5.88 -5.45 17.51
CA VAL A 74 -6.37 -5.01 18.81
C VAL A 74 -6.21 -3.50 18.92
N GLU A 75 -7.31 -2.77 19.07
CA GLU A 75 -7.28 -1.33 19.32
C GLU A 75 -6.75 -1.02 20.73
N CYS A 76 -5.77 -0.13 20.81
CA CYS A 76 -5.17 0.35 22.04
C CYS A 76 -5.06 1.88 22.00
N GLY A 77 -6.22 2.55 22.00
CA GLY A 77 -6.33 4.01 21.95
C GLY A 77 -5.79 4.57 20.62
N MET A 78 -4.64 5.24 20.68
CA MET A 78 -3.97 5.79 19.49
C MET A 78 -3.13 4.77 18.73
N GLU A 79 -2.90 3.58 19.30
CA GLU A 79 -2.17 2.48 18.67
C GLU A 79 -3.12 1.33 18.29
N CYS A 80 -2.67 0.46 17.39
CA CYS A 80 -3.13 -0.91 17.34
C CYS A 80 -1.97 -1.87 17.64
N ILE A 81 -2.27 -3.03 18.24
CA ILE A 81 -1.26 -3.97 18.75
C ILE A 81 -1.56 -5.42 18.31
N PRO A 82 -0.57 -6.33 18.34
CA PRO A 82 -0.76 -7.74 18.00
C PRO A 82 -1.78 -8.45 18.91
N GLN A 83 -2.32 -9.58 18.46
CA GLN A 83 -3.40 -10.32 19.13
C GLN A 83 -3.07 -10.73 20.58
N SER A 84 -1.84 -11.14 20.88
CA SER A 84 -1.37 -11.48 22.23
C SER A 84 -0.88 -10.30 23.07
N ALA A 85 -0.88 -9.07 22.56
CA ALA A 85 -0.36 -7.92 23.28
C ALA A 85 -1.39 -7.32 24.26
N ASP A 86 -0.96 -7.07 25.49
CA ASP A 86 -1.77 -6.43 26.53
C ASP A 86 -1.65 -4.90 26.44
N CYS A 87 -2.73 -4.23 26.02
CA CYS A 87 -2.80 -2.77 25.89
C CYS A 87 -2.38 -2.03 27.19
N THR A 88 -2.71 -2.59 28.36
CA THR A 88 -2.36 -2.03 29.67
C THR A 88 -0.84 -1.93 29.86
N LYS A 89 -0.09 -2.90 29.32
CA LYS A 89 1.38 -2.95 29.41
C LYS A 89 2.06 -2.10 28.33
N GLN A 90 1.41 -1.89 27.19
CA GLN A 90 1.90 -1.04 26.10
C GLN A 90 1.82 0.45 26.46
N MET A 91 0.67 0.88 27.01
CA MET A 91 0.43 2.27 27.43
C MET A 91 1.47 2.78 28.46
N LEU A 92 1.99 1.91 29.32
CA LEU A 92 3.03 2.25 30.30
C LEU A 92 4.43 2.43 29.67
N LYS A 93 4.66 1.99 28.43
CA LYS A 93 5.98 2.01 27.77
C LYS A 93 6.16 3.16 26.77
N LYS A 94 5.08 3.82 26.34
CA LYS A 94 5.10 4.84 25.27
C LYS A 94 4.30 6.09 25.65
N VAL A 95 4.88 6.94 26.50
CA VAL A 95 4.32 8.27 26.80
C VAL A 95 5.12 9.34 26.04
N THR A 96 5.03 9.34 24.70
CA THR A 96 5.61 10.42 23.88
C THR A 96 5.03 10.54 22.47
N SER A 97 4.84 11.79 22.06
CA SER A 97 4.65 12.30 20.69
C SER A 97 3.25 12.24 20.05
N VAL A 98 2.96 13.31 19.31
CA VAL A 98 1.66 13.67 18.74
C VAL A 98 1.49 12.98 17.39
N GLY A 99 0.42 12.21 17.20
CA GLY A 99 0.24 11.34 16.01
C GLY A 99 0.36 12.05 14.65
N THR A 100 0.01 13.34 14.57
CA THR A 100 0.16 14.17 13.36
C THR A 100 1.63 14.42 12.97
N VAL A 101 2.54 14.50 13.95
CA VAL A 101 3.97 14.77 13.70
C VAL A 101 4.66 13.53 13.13
N ALA A 102 4.31 12.34 13.61
CA ALA A 102 4.85 11.07 13.11
C ALA A 102 4.48 10.83 11.63
N LEU A 103 3.21 11.08 11.25
CA LEU A 103 2.73 10.88 9.89
C LEU A 103 3.43 11.77 8.85
N ASN A 104 3.65 13.05 9.19
CA ASN A 104 4.38 13.99 8.34
C ASN A 104 5.87 13.62 8.20
N ALA A 105 6.46 13.00 9.23
CA ALA A 105 7.83 12.48 9.17
C ALA A 105 7.95 11.21 8.31
N ALA A 106 6.95 10.31 8.39
CA ALA A 106 6.91 9.06 7.61
C ALA A 106 6.89 9.32 6.10
N THR A 107 5.90 10.12 5.66
CA THR A 107 5.73 10.51 4.25
C THR A 107 6.96 11.25 3.72
N ALA A 108 7.54 12.17 4.50
CA ALA A 108 8.75 12.90 4.13
C ALA A 108 9.97 12.00 3.89
N GLY A 109 10.08 10.85 4.57
CA GLY A 109 11.14 9.86 4.33
C GLY A 109 11.05 9.24 2.93
N ILE A 110 9.89 8.68 2.59
CA ILE A 110 9.64 8.06 1.28
C ILE A 110 9.82 9.07 0.13
N PHE A 111 9.24 10.27 0.24
CA PHE A 111 9.45 11.32 -0.78
C PHE A 111 10.91 11.82 -0.79
N GLY A 112 11.63 11.78 0.32
CA GLY A 112 13.05 12.11 0.39
C GLY A 112 13.91 11.21 -0.49
N GLU A 113 13.72 9.88 -0.41
CA GLU A 113 14.43 8.93 -1.27
C GLU A 113 13.96 8.98 -2.73
N LEU A 114 12.65 9.09 -2.99
CA LEU A 114 12.14 9.27 -4.36
C LEU A 114 12.73 10.52 -5.03
N VAL A 115 12.89 11.63 -4.29
CA VAL A 115 13.54 12.85 -4.79
C VAL A 115 15.04 12.65 -5.02
N LYS A 116 15.75 11.89 -4.18
CA LYS A 116 17.18 11.57 -4.41
C LYS A 116 17.36 10.69 -5.64
N ALA A 117 16.60 9.58 -5.72
CA ALA A 117 16.65 8.65 -6.83
C ALA A 117 16.24 9.32 -8.15
N SER A 118 15.17 10.12 -8.17
CA SER A 118 14.78 10.87 -9.37
C SER A 118 15.82 11.93 -9.78
N LYS A 119 16.63 12.49 -8.86
CA LYS A 119 17.74 13.42 -9.22
C LYS A 119 18.98 12.71 -9.76
N ALA A 120 19.17 11.44 -9.44
CA ALA A 120 20.27 10.63 -9.97
C ALA A 120 20.06 10.21 -11.43
N ILE A 121 18.81 10.24 -11.91
CA ILE A 121 18.44 9.82 -13.27
C ILE A 121 18.41 11.03 -14.21
N THR A 122 19.05 10.89 -15.37
CA THR A 122 19.12 11.93 -16.41
C THR A 122 17.74 12.20 -17.04
N LEU A 123 17.58 13.40 -17.60
CA LEU A 123 16.32 13.81 -18.24
C LEU A 123 15.98 12.91 -19.45
N GLY A 124 16.99 12.48 -20.22
CA GLY A 124 16.81 11.58 -21.36
C GLY A 124 16.25 10.21 -21.00
N VAL A 125 16.73 9.58 -19.92
CA VAL A 125 16.18 8.29 -19.45
C VAL A 125 14.71 8.45 -19.07
N LYS A 126 14.36 9.52 -18.34
CA LYS A 126 12.96 9.82 -17.95
C LYS A 126 12.06 10.09 -19.15
N CYS A 127 12.56 10.88 -20.10
CA CYS A 127 11.87 11.19 -21.34
C CYS A 127 11.56 9.91 -22.13
N GLY A 128 12.60 9.12 -22.43
CA GLY A 128 12.46 7.88 -23.17
C GLY A 128 11.55 6.87 -22.47
N GLN A 129 11.71 6.66 -21.15
CA GLN A 129 10.84 5.77 -20.37
C GLN A 129 9.36 6.18 -20.44
N LYS A 130 9.05 7.45 -20.14
CA LYS A 130 7.66 7.94 -20.11
C LYS A 130 7.02 7.88 -21.49
N LEU A 131 7.73 8.33 -22.52
CA LEU A 131 7.21 8.40 -23.87
C LEU A 131 7.00 6.99 -24.44
N PHE A 132 7.92 6.07 -24.18
CA PHE A 132 7.80 4.67 -24.59
C PHE A 132 6.64 3.96 -23.89
N THR A 133 6.49 4.17 -22.58
CA THR A 133 5.36 3.63 -21.80
C THR A 133 4.03 4.11 -22.38
N ALA A 134 3.86 5.43 -22.55
CA ALA A 134 2.62 6.01 -23.07
C ALA A 134 2.31 5.57 -24.51
N THR A 135 3.34 5.47 -25.37
CA THR A 135 3.21 4.96 -26.75
C THR A 135 2.82 3.48 -26.77
N SER A 136 3.40 2.67 -25.87
CA SER A 136 3.09 1.24 -25.72
C SER A 136 1.66 1.02 -25.23
N SER A 137 1.25 1.74 -24.19
CA SER A 137 -0.13 1.70 -23.68
C SER A 137 -1.15 2.14 -24.73
N LEU A 138 -0.83 3.19 -25.51
CA LEU A 138 -1.68 3.61 -26.62
C LEU A 138 -1.79 2.53 -27.69
N LYS A 139 -0.68 1.87 -28.05
CA LYS A 139 -0.73 0.74 -28.98
C LYS A 139 -1.65 -0.36 -28.47
N SER A 140 -1.49 -0.80 -27.22
CA SER A 140 -2.33 -1.87 -26.67
C SER A 140 -3.82 -1.52 -26.72
N TYR A 141 -4.18 -0.26 -26.45
CA TYR A 141 -5.56 0.21 -26.56
C TYR A 141 -6.06 0.23 -28.02
N VAL A 142 -5.23 0.66 -28.97
CA VAL A 142 -5.57 0.60 -30.41
C VAL A 142 -5.76 -0.84 -30.88
N ASP A 143 -4.87 -1.76 -30.49
CA ASP A 143 -4.96 -3.18 -30.83
C ASP A 143 -6.24 -3.83 -30.26
N GLU A 144 -6.63 -3.47 -29.03
CA GLU A 144 -7.88 -3.92 -28.41
C GLU A 144 -9.12 -3.42 -29.16
N LEU A 145 -9.17 -2.13 -29.53
CA LEU A 145 -10.28 -1.58 -30.31
C LEU A 145 -10.38 -2.23 -31.70
N GLN A 146 -9.24 -2.54 -32.34
CA GLN A 146 -9.20 -3.28 -33.61
C GLN A 146 -9.70 -4.72 -33.45
N ALA A 147 -9.28 -5.43 -32.39
CA ALA A 147 -9.73 -6.78 -32.09
C ALA A 147 -11.25 -6.84 -31.81
N ASN A 148 -11.80 -5.78 -31.20
CA ASN A 148 -13.23 -5.60 -30.96
C ASN A 148 -14.02 -5.13 -32.22
N GLY A 149 -13.35 -4.95 -33.37
CA GLY A 149 -13.98 -4.66 -34.65
C GLY A 149 -14.33 -3.19 -34.92
N ALA A 150 -13.79 -2.25 -34.15
CA ALA A 150 -14.02 -0.81 -34.36
C ALA A 150 -13.42 -0.32 -35.69
N GLU A 151 -14.13 0.56 -36.41
CA GLU A 151 -13.60 1.17 -37.64
C GLU A 151 -12.53 2.23 -37.33
N SER A 152 -11.61 2.51 -38.27
CA SER A 152 -10.48 3.44 -38.06
C SER A 152 -10.88 4.85 -37.59
N LYS A 153 -12.07 5.34 -37.98
CA LYS A 153 -12.61 6.63 -37.51
C LYS A 153 -13.10 6.59 -36.07
N GLU A 154 -13.67 5.45 -35.66
CA GLU A 154 -14.15 5.21 -34.31
C GLU A 154 -12.95 5.02 -33.36
N ILE A 155 -11.95 4.24 -33.78
CA ILE A 155 -10.66 4.10 -33.07
C ILE A 155 -10.06 5.47 -32.77
N LEU A 156 -9.89 6.33 -33.78
CA LEU A 156 -9.30 7.66 -33.58
C LEU A 156 -10.14 8.54 -32.62
N SER A 157 -11.47 8.43 -32.68
CA SER A 157 -12.37 9.17 -31.78
C SER A 157 -12.28 8.69 -30.33
N LEU A 158 -12.17 7.39 -30.10
CA LEU A 158 -12.03 6.78 -28.77
C LEU A 158 -10.64 7.04 -28.17
N VAL A 159 -9.59 6.85 -28.98
CA VAL A 159 -8.20 7.17 -28.65
C VAL A 159 -8.05 8.63 -28.20
N ASN A 160 -8.59 9.59 -28.96
CA ASN A 160 -8.49 11.02 -28.63
C ASN A 160 -9.24 11.43 -27.35
N GLN A 161 -10.14 10.58 -26.84
CA GLN A 161 -10.86 10.79 -25.57
C GLN A 161 -10.25 10.00 -24.39
N SER A 162 -9.27 9.14 -24.66
CA SER A 162 -8.62 8.32 -23.63
C SER A 162 -7.69 9.14 -22.72
N ASP A 163 -7.55 8.70 -21.46
CA ASP A 163 -6.55 9.22 -20.50
C ASP A 163 -5.12 9.20 -21.08
N LEU A 164 -4.83 8.23 -21.95
CA LEU A 164 -3.54 8.08 -22.63
C LEU A 164 -3.20 9.31 -23.49
N VAL A 165 -4.16 9.82 -24.26
CA VAL A 165 -3.96 10.97 -25.16
C VAL A 165 -4.19 12.30 -24.44
N VAL A 166 -5.13 12.36 -23.49
CA VAL A 166 -5.47 13.60 -22.79
C VAL A 166 -4.46 13.96 -21.69
N ASN A 167 -3.87 12.96 -21.02
CA ASN A 167 -2.99 13.19 -19.86
C ASN A 167 -1.60 12.57 -20.03
N GLN A 168 -1.50 11.28 -20.37
CA GLN A 168 -0.22 10.56 -20.28
C GLN A 168 0.78 10.97 -21.36
N LEU A 169 0.37 11.03 -22.63
CA LEU A 169 1.21 11.46 -23.75
C LEU A 169 1.63 12.94 -23.63
N PRO A 170 0.74 13.92 -23.37
CA PRO A 170 1.14 15.31 -23.11
C PRO A 170 2.15 15.44 -21.96
N THR A 171 2.03 14.62 -20.91
CA THR A 171 2.96 14.61 -19.76
C THR A 171 4.33 14.07 -20.16
N ALA A 172 4.38 12.99 -20.96
CA ALA A 172 5.61 12.43 -21.47
C ALA A 172 6.35 13.41 -22.40
N VAL A 173 5.62 14.01 -23.36
CA VAL A 173 6.17 15.02 -24.28
C VAL A 173 6.66 16.25 -23.52
N SER A 174 5.89 16.77 -22.57
CA SER A 174 6.32 17.90 -21.72
C SER A 174 7.60 17.57 -20.94
N THR A 175 7.74 16.34 -20.44
CA THR A 175 8.97 15.89 -19.76
C THR A 175 10.16 15.90 -20.72
N CYS A 176 9.99 15.39 -21.94
CA CYS A 176 11.06 15.37 -22.96
C CYS A 176 11.53 16.77 -23.38
N LEU A 177 10.59 17.71 -23.53
CA LEU A 177 10.88 19.11 -23.86
C LEU A 177 11.40 19.93 -22.66
N GLY A 178 11.57 19.32 -21.48
CA GLY A 178 11.97 20.02 -20.25
C GLY A 178 10.94 21.05 -19.75
N LEU A 179 9.69 20.96 -20.22
CA LEU A 179 8.62 21.90 -19.89
C LEU A 179 7.98 21.56 -18.52
N PRO A 180 7.55 22.57 -17.75
CA PRO A 180 6.82 22.34 -16.51
C PRO A 180 5.46 21.68 -16.81
N VAL A 181 5.20 20.55 -16.17
CA VAL A 181 3.90 19.85 -16.24
C VAL A 181 2.85 20.71 -15.52
N SER A 182 2.06 21.45 -16.28
CA SER A 182 0.96 22.28 -15.81
C SER A 182 -0.27 22.06 -16.70
N GLU A 183 -1.47 22.34 -16.20
CA GLU A 183 -2.70 22.18 -16.98
C GLU A 183 -2.66 22.96 -18.31
N ASP A 184 -2.13 24.18 -18.29
CA ASP A 184 -1.95 25.01 -19.50
C ASP A 184 -0.92 24.40 -20.48
N THR A 185 0.17 23.84 -19.95
CA THR A 185 1.17 23.12 -20.77
C THR A 185 0.55 21.89 -21.45
N LEU A 186 -0.25 21.11 -20.73
CA LEU A 186 -0.81 19.85 -21.24
C LEU A 186 -1.97 20.07 -22.21
N LYS A 187 -2.85 21.04 -21.93
CA LYS A 187 -4.09 21.27 -22.71
C LYS A 187 -3.93 22.30 -23.83
N PHE A 188 -3.01 23.27 -23.72
CA PHE A 188 -2.97 24.44 -24.62
C PHE A 188 -1.62 24.74 -25.26
N ASN A 189 -0.53 24.04 -24.91
CA ASN A 189 0.74 24.20 -25.62
C ASN A 189 0.64 23.56 -27.02
N ALA A 190 0.74 24.39 -28.06
CA ALA A 190 0.57 23.96 -29.46
C ALA A 190 1.66 22.99 -29.95
N GLU A 191 2.86 23.05 -29.39
CA GLU A 191 3.97 22.14 -29.69
C GLU A 191 3.72 20.76 -29.06
N VAL A 192 3.37 20.72 -27.77
CA VAL A 192 2.98 19.49 -27.06
C VAL A 192 1.80 18.81 -27.76
N VAL A 193 0.72 19.55 -28.04
CA VAL A 193 -0.45 19.03 -28.75
C VAL A 193 -0.10 18.57 -30.17
N GLY A 194 0.79 19.27 -30.87
CA GLY A 194 1.28 18.87 -32.19
C GLY A 194 1.97 17.51 -32.17
N ILE A 195 2.93 17.33 -31.27
CA ILE A 195 3.70 16.08 -31.09
C ILE A 195 2.79 14.93 -30.64
N VAL A 196 1.86 15.17 -29.71
CA VAL A 196 0.88 14.15 -29.27
C VAL A 196 0.03 13.64 -30.42
N ASN A 197 -0.44 14.54 -31.32
CA ASN A 197 -1.18 14.13 -32.52
C ASN A 197 -0.31 13.31 -33.49
N GLN A 198 0.98 13.64 -33.64
CA GLN A 198 1.91 12.84 -34.45
C GLN A 198 2.09 11.43 -33.88
N ILE A 199 2.25 11.29 -32.55
CA ILE A 199 2.35 9.98 -31.88
C ILE A 199 1.08 9.16 -32.09
N VAL A 200 -0.10 9.76 -31.94
CA VAL A 200 -1.39 9.09 -32.17
C VAL A 200 -1.50 8.56 -33.60
N MET A 201 -1.13 9.38 -34.60
CA MET A 201 -1.15 8.96 -36.01
C MET A 201 -0.15 7.82 -36.28
N GLU A 202 1.07 7.91 -35.76
CA GLU A 202 2.12 6.93 -36.02
C GLU A 202 1.83 5.57 -35.35
N VAL A 203 1.27 5.57 -34.13
CA VAL A 203 0.85 4.33 -33.45
C VAL A 203 -0.27 3.63 -34.22
N VAL A 204 -1.27 4.38 -34.71
CA VAL A 204 -2.38 3.83 -35.50
C VAL A 204 -1.91 3.31 -36.87
N ALA A 205 -0.86 3.90 -37.45
CA ALA A 205 -0.32 3.47 -38.75
C ALA A 205 0.67 2.29 -38.66
N ASN A 206 1.67 2.38 -37.76
CA ASN A 206 2.90 1.58 -37.79
C ASN A 206 3.30 0.99 -36.42
N GLY A 207 2.42 1.03 -35.41
CA GLY A 207 2.79 0.85 -33.99
C GLY A 207 3.60 -0.40 -33.62
N ALA A 208 3.47 -1.53 -34.32
CA ALA A 208 4.20 -2.75 -33.99
C ALA A 208 5.71 -2.66 -34.26
N SER A 209 6.13 -2.00 -35.34
CA SER A 209 7.55 -1.74 -35.62
C SER A 209 8.13 -0.59 -34.81
N LEU A 210 7.27 0.31 -34.32
CA LEU A 210 7.64 1.51 -33.57
C LEU A 210 8.29 1.19 -32.22
N LEU A 211 7.78 0.18 -31.50
CA LEU A 211 8.18 -0.15 -30.13
C LEU A 211 9.49 -0.95 -30.01
N HIS A 212 10.20 -1.19 -31.12
CA HIS A 212 11.55 -1.77 -31.04
C HIS A 212 12.55 -0.67 -30.60
N PRO A 213 13.41 -0.86 -29.58
CA PRO A 213 14.19 0.22 -28.96
C PRO A 213 14.93 1.15 -29.93
N LYS A 214 15.58 0.60 -30.97
CA LYS A 214 16.28 1.39 -31.99
C LYS A 214 15.34 2.23 -32.87
N ASN A 215 14.17 1.69 -33.19
CA ASN A 215 13.18 2.37 -34.01
C ASN A 215 12.48 3.46 -33.19
N PHE A 216 12.25 3.20 -31.90
CA PHE A 216 11.70 4.16 -30.97
C PHE A 216 12.62 5.36 -30.75
N LEU A 217 13.93 5.13 -30.55
CA LEU A 217 14.91 6.21 -30.42
C LEU A 217 15.02 7.06 -31.70
N ALA A 218 14.95 6.43 -32.88
CA ALA A 218 14.89 7.17 -34.16
C ALA A 218 13.60 8.02 -34.25
N PHE A 219 12.45 7.45 -33.91
CA PHE A 219 11.17 8.15 -33.86
C PHE A 219 11.17 9.35 -32.90
N MET A 220 11.82 9.24 -31.74
CA MET A 220 12.02 10.39 -30.84
C MET A 220 12.80 11.54 -31.49
N SER A 221 13.79 11.22 -32.33
CA SER A 221 14.52 12.21 -33.12
C SER A 221 13.68 12.80 -34.25
N ASP A 222 12.80 12.02 -34.88
CA ASP A 222 11.89 12.51 -35.92
C ASP A 222 10.80 13.44 -35.34
N LEU A 223 10.37 13.20 -34.10
CA LEU A 223 9.49 14.10 -33.33
C LEU A 223 10.21 15.35 -32.78
N GLY A 224 11.55 15.38 -32.78
CA GLY A 224 12.33 16.47 -32.20
C GLY A 224 12.30 16.55 -30.66
N VAL A 225 12.09 15.41 -29.97
CA VAL A 225 11.98 15.35 -28.50
C VAL A 225 13.16 14.64 -27.82
N ASP A 226 14.25 14.43 -28.56
CA ASP A 226 15.40 13.62 -28.16
C ASP A 226 16.62 14.43 -27.72
N ASP A 227 16.58 15.76 -27.65
CA ASP A 227 17.74 16.57 -27.21
C ASP A 227 18.26 16.13 -25.82
N SER A 228 17.35 15.85 -24.89
CA SER A 228 17.69 15.29 -23.56
C SER A 228 18.27 13.87 -23.60
N VAL A 229 18.06 13.13 -24.70
CA VAL A 229 18.58 11.77 -24.97
C VAL A 229 19.95 11.85 -25.66
N LYS A 230 20.16 12.82 -26.56
CA LYS A 230 21.44 13.08 -27.24
C LYS A 230 22.56 13.48 -26.27
N ASP A 231 22.22 14.23 -25.23
CA ASP A 231 23.16 14.75 -24.22
C ASP A 231 23.55 13.72 -23.14
N MET A 232 23.10 12.46 -23.25
CA MET A 232 23.38 11.41 -22.27
C MET A 232 24.76 10.77 -22.44
N ASP A 233 25.33 10.32 -21.32
CA ASP A 233 26.51 9.45 -21.32
C ASP A 233 26.18 8.00 -21.73
N GLY A 234 27.22 7.20 -21.99
CA GLY A 234 27.07 5.82 -22.46
C GLY A 234 26.31 4.91 -21.50
N ASP A 235 26.45 5.13 -20.20
CA ASP A 235 25.79 4.34 -19.16
C ASP A 235 24.30 4.69 -19.08
N SER A 236 23.93 5.97 -19.18
CA SER A 236 22.55 6.44 -19.28
C SER A 236 21.86 5.96 -20.58
N VAL A 237 22.59 5.93 -21.70
CA VAL A 237 22.08 5.35 -22.97
C VAL A 237 21.84 3.85 -22.83
N ALA A 238 22.74 3.11 -22.17
CA ALA A 238 22.56 1.69 -21.90
C ALA A 238 21.36 1.44 -20.98
N GLN A 239 21.21 2.23 -19.90
CA GLN A 239 20.06 2.18 -19.00
C GLN A 239 18.75 2.45 -19.76
N LEU A 240 18.70 3.45 -20.63
CA LEU A 240 17.51 3.70 -21.45
C LEU A 240 17.22 2.51 -22.38
N GLN A 241 18.22 1.92 -23.03
CA GLN A 241 18.00 0.76 -23.90
C GLN A 241 17.47 -0.46 -23.15
N ASP A 242 17.91 -0.69 -21.91
CA ASP A 242 17.41 -1.76 -21.04
C ASP A 242 15.94 -1.53 -20.64
N VAL A 243 15.59 -0.30 -20.25
CA VAL A 243 14.20 0.11 -19.96
C VAL A 243 13.29 -0.05 -21.19
N LEU A 244 13.74 0.38 -22.38
CA LEU A 244 12.98 0.20 -23.63
C LEU A 244 12.83 -1.28 -24.01
N THR A 245 13.85 -2.11 -23.75
CA THR A 245 13.80 -3.56 -24.02
C THR A 245 12.86 -4.29 -23.06
N SER A 246 12.75 -3.80 -21.82
CA SER A 246 11.89 -4.36 -20.78
C SER A 246 10.38 -4.12 -20.99
N GLY A 247 10.00 -3.26 -21.95
CA GLY A 247 8.59 -3.02 -22.25
C GLY A 247 7.86 -2.20 -21.18
N VAL A 248 6.56 -2.46 -21.03
CA VAL A 248 5.74 -1.88 -19.94
C VAL A 248 5.99 -2.66 -18.65
N THR A 249 6.91 -2.14 -17.83
CA THR A 249 7.30 -2.73 -16.53
C THR A 249 6.25 -2.54 -15.42
N CYS A 250 6.39 -3.26 -14.31
CA CYS A 250 5.62 -2.99 -13.09
C CYS A 250 5.74 -1.52 -12.65
N GLY A 251 6.96 -0.99 -12.56
CA GLY A 251 7.22 0.40 -12.18
C GLY A 251 6.46 1.38 -13.07
N SER A 252 6.45 1.17 -14.39
CA SER A 252 5.70 2.01 -15.34
C SER A 252 4.18 2.00 -15.08
N LYS A 253 3.61 0.87 -14.68
CA LYS A 253 2.19 0.76 -14.29
C LYS A 253 1.90 1.45 -12.95
N LEU A 254 2.81 1.33 -11.97
CA LEU A 254 2.71 2.06 -10.69
C LEU A 254 2.84 3.58 -10.88
N GLN A 255 3.69 4.02 -11.80
CA GLN A 255 3.83 5.43 -12.20
C GLN A 255 2.54 5.95 -12.89
N ALA A 256 1.93 5.13 -13.75
CA ALA A 256 0.66 5.45 -14.40
C ALA A 256 -0.50 5.57 -13.40
N ILE A 257 -0.66 4.59 -12.49
CA ILE A 257 -1.74 4.62 -11.48
C ILE A 257 -1.55 5.78 -10.48
N THR A 258 -0.30 6.12 -10.12
CA THR A 258 0.04 7.34 -9.35
C THR A 258 -0.37 8.62 -10.08
N SER A 259 -0.18 8.66 -11.41
CA SER A 259 -0.60 9.80 -12.24
C SER A 259 -2.13 9.91 -12.29
N GLN A 260 -2.85 8.81 -12.33
CA GLN A 260 -4.32 8.80 -12.28
C GLN A 260 -4.86 9.29 -10.92
N VAL A 261 -4.19 8.96 -9.80
CA VAL A 261 -4.54 9.54 -8.47
C VAL A 261 -4.36 11.05 -8.48
N THR A 262 -3.27 11.53 -9.08
CA THR A 262 -3.02 12.98 -9.23
C THR A 262 -4.13 13.65 -10.06
N GLN A 263 -4.52 13.06 -11.20
CA GLN A 263 -5.58 13.59 -12.06
C GLN A 263 -6.98 13.52 -11.41
N PHE A 264 -7.26 12.49 -10.61
CA PHE A 264 -8.49 12.40 -9.82
C PHE A 264 -8.60 13.58 -8.83
N ILE A 265 -7.50 13.93 -8.17
CA ILE A 265 -7.44 15.07 -7.24
C ILE A 265 -7.59 16.40 -7.99
N VAL A 266 -6.90 16.57 -9.13
CA VAL A 266 -7.08 17.73 -10.02
C VAL A 266 -8.55 17.88 -10.45
N GLY A 267 -9.18 16.81 -10.93
CA GLY A 267 -10.58 16.82 -11.37
C GLY A 267 -11.61 17.02 -10.25
N ILE A 268 -11.22 16.92 -8.97
CA ILE A 268 -12.00 17.41 -7.83
C ILE A 268 -11.76 18.91 -7.65
N LYS A 269 -10.50 19.37 -7.63
CA LYS A 269 -10.15 20.79 -7.44
C LYS A 269 -10.62 21.70 -8.59
N GLU A 270 -10.73 21.20 -9.82
CA GLU A 270 -11.38 21.91 -10.94
C GLU A 270 -12.88 22.17 -10.69
N LYS A 271 -13.58 21.24 -10.01
CA LYS A 271 -15.02 21.34 -9.71
C LYS A 271 -15.30 22.12 -8.42
N ASP A 272 -14.44 21.96 -7.43
CA ASP A 272 -14.46 22.68 -6.15
C ASP A 272 -13.02 23.05 -5.76
N PRO A 273 -12.55 24.27 -6.09
CA PRO A 273 -11.22 24.74 -5.71
C PRO A 273 -11.00 24.82 -4.19
N SER A 274 -12.08 24.80 -3.40
CA SER A 274 -12.06 24.78 -1.94
C SER A 274 -12.22 23.39 -1.32
N ALA A 275 -12.19 22.32 -2.14
CA ALA A 275 -12.31 20.95 -1.67
C ALA A 275 -11.21 20.62 -0.64
N SER A 276 -11.65 20.29 0.59
CA SER A 276 -10.76 19.91 1.68
C SER A 276 -10.12 18.54 1.46
N VAL A 277 -8.95 18.34 2.06
CA VAL A 277 -8.23 17.06 2.13
C VAL A 277 -9.14 15.92 2.59
N SER A 278 -10.01 16.17 3.57
CA SER A 278 -10.99 15.18 4.06
C SER A 278 -12.05 14.81 3.02
N ALA A 279 -12.53 15.77 2.22
CA ALA A 279 -13.48 15.51 1.14
C ALA A 279 -12.81 14.75 -0.02
N ILE A 280 -11.56 15.09 -0.35
CA ILE A 280 -10.75 14.40 -1.37
C ILE A 280 -10.48 12.95 -0.93
N ARG A 281 -10.03 12.74 0.31
CA ARG A 281 -9.78 11.39 0.89
C ARG A 281 -11.07 10.56 0.91
N GLN A 282 -12.21 11.15 1.26
CA GLN A 282 -13.53 10.49 1.20
C GLN A 282 -13.90 10.07 -0.22
N ALA A 283 -13.77 10.97 -1.20
CA ALA A 283 -14.12 10.70 -2.60
C ALA A 283 -13.21 9.61 -3.22
N LEU A 284 -11.92 9.65 -2.90
CA LEU A 284 -10.95 8.65 -3.36
C LEU A 284 -11.21 7.27 -2.73
N SER A 285 -11.59 7.22 -1.44
CA SER A 285 -11.81 5.97 -0.70
C SER A 285 -12.94 5.06 -1.20
N ILE A 286 -13.79 5.58 -2.11
CA ILE A 286 -14.88 4.85 -2.75
C ILE A 286 -14.74 4.83 -4.29
N SER A 287 -13.62 5.32 -4.82
CA SER A 287 -13.35 5.33 -6.26
C SER A 287 -12.79 3.99 -6.72
N GLN A 288 -13.12 3.58 -7.95
CA GLN A 288 -12.57 2.38 -8.59
C GLN A 288 -11.03 2.35 -8.53
N LEU A 289 -10.41 3.52 -8.69
CA LEU A 289 -8.97 3.72 -8.62
C LEU A 289 -8.33 3.17 -7.32
N LEU A 290 -9.00 3.34 -6.18
CA LEU A 290 -8.48 2.88 -4.90
C LEU A 290 -8.89 1.43 -4.58
N VAL A 291 -10.12 1.04 -4.96
CA VAL A 291 -10.70 -0.27 -4.56
C VAL A 291 -10.46 -1.39 -5.57
N SER A 292 -10.08 -1.09 -6.81
CA SER A 292 -9.75 -2.08 -7.85
C SER A 292 -8.41 -1.77 -8.49
N ASP A 293 -8.24 -0.60 -9.12
CA ASP A 293 -7.16 -0.41 -10.09
C ASP A 293 -5.76 -0.43 -9.45
N ILE A 294 -5.58 0.14 -8.24
CA ILE A 294 -4.33 0.00 -7.45
C ILE A 294 -4.10 -1.44 -6.95
N PRO A 295 -5.07 -2.12 -6.31
CA PRO A 295 -5.00 -3.55 -5.99
C PRO A 295 -4.61 -4.43 -7.18
N ASP A 296 -5.19 -4.20 -8.36
CA ASP A 296 -4.95 -4.95 -9.60
C ASP A 296 -3.55 -4.70 -10.14
N VAL A 297 -3.10 -3.44 -10.23
CA VAL A 297 -1.73 -3.12 -10.66
C VAL A 297 -0.71 -3.74 -9.72
N THR A 298 -0.91 -3.64 -8.39
CA THR A 298 0.03 -4.21 -7.40
C THR A 298 0.05 -5.74 -7.41
N ASN A 299 -1.10 -6.42 -7.57
CA ASN A 299 -1.13 -7.88 -7.68
C ASN A 299 -0.49 -8.38 -8.99
N ASN A 300 -0.77 -7.70 -10.11
CA ASN A 300 -0.16 -8.03 -11.40
C ASN A 300 1.35 -7.73 -11.46
N CYS A 301 1.84 -6.78 -10.67
CA CYS A 301 3.25 -6.42 -10.57
C CYS A 301 4.16 -7.56 -10.10
N VAL A 302 3.67 -8.43 -9.22
CA VAL A 302 4.49 -9.45 -8.54
C VAL A 302 4.43 -10.84 -9.16
N ARG A 303 3.69 -11.02 -10.26
CA ARG A 303 3.48 -12.32 -10.93
C ARG A 303 4.76 -13.03 -11.36
N ASN A 304 5.84 -12.27 -11.58
CA ASN A 304 7.14 -12.78 -12.01
C ASN A 304 8.18 -12.80 -10.86
N VAL A 305 7.78 -12.50 -9.62
CA VAL A 305 8.65 -12.56 -8.43
C VAL A 305 8.68 -14.00 -7.93
N THR A 306 9.87 -14.59 -7.79
CA THR A 306 10.04 -16.02 -7.51
C THR A 306 10.00 -16.41 -6.04
N ASP A 307 10.35 -15.46 -5.15
CA ASP A 307 10.72 -15.80 -3.76
C ASP A 307 9.57 -15.48 -2.78
N ASP A 308 9.13 -14.22 -2.73
CA ASP A 308 8.04 -13.78 -1.84
C ASP A 308 7.15 -12.72 -2.51
N ALA A 309 6.44 -13.14 -3.55
CA ALA A 309 5.53 -12.29 -4.31
C ALA A 309 4.47 -11.59 -3.43
N PHE A 310 4.00 -12.24 -2.36
CA PHE A 310 3.00 -11.70 -1.44
C PHE A 310 3.58 -10.57 -0.57
N THR A 311 4.76 -10.75 0.04
CA THR A 311 5.41 -9.67 0.81
C THR A 311 5.84 -8.51 -0.08
N THR A 312 6.37 -8.78 -1.29
CA THR A 312 6.68 -7.71 -2.25
C THR A 312 5.42 -6.92 -2.61
N ARG A 313 4.29 -7.60 -2.89
CA ARG A 313 3.01 -6.95 -3.23
C ARG A 313 2.50 -6.08 -2.10
N ASP A 314 2.54 -6.57 -0.88
CA ASP A 314 2.04 -5.84 0.29
C ASP A 314 2.94 -4.63 0.61
N SER A 315 4.25 -4.76 0.38
CA SER A 315 5.19 -3.63 0.42
C SER A 315 4.84 -2.57 -0.63
N LEU A 316 4.57 -2.98 -1.88
CA LEU A 316 4.11 -2.07 -2.94
C LEU A 316 2.77 -1.41 -2.59
N ARG A 317 1.83 -2.13 -1.96
CA ARG A 317 0.55 -1.57 -1.50
C ARG A 317 0.74 -0.54 -0.38
N ALA A 318 1.63 -0.78 0.58
CA ALA A 318 1.99 0.18 1.62
C ALA A 318 2.66 1.45 1.04
N ILE A 319 3.55 1.27 0.06
CA ILE A 319 4.20 2.37 -0.67
C ILE A 319 3.15 3.19 -1.46
N MET A 320 2.29 2.53 -2.23
CA MET A 320 1.22 3.18 -2.99
C MET A 320 0.19 3.89 -2.10
N SER A 321 -0.13 3.32 -0.95
CA SER A 321 -0.97 3.96 0.07
C SER A 321 -0.31 5.25 0.60
N THR A 322 0.99 5.20 0.92
CA THR A 322 1.73 6.37 1.40
C THR A 322 1.89 7.46 0.34
N ILE A 323 2.15 7.07 -0.92
CA ILE A 323 2.18 8.00 -2.06
C ILE A 323 0.81 8.65 -2.25
N THR A 324 -0.26 7.86 -2.26
CA THR A 324 -1.64 8.34 -2.41
C THR A 324 -2.00 9.34 -1.31
N ASP A 325 -1.64 9.03 -0.08
CA ASP A 325 -1.86 9.93 1.05
C ASP A 325 -1.07 11.23 0.90
N GLY A 326 0.21 11.17 0.51
CA GLY A 326 1.00 12.38 0.26
C GLY A 326 0.48 13.23 -0.91
N LEU A 327 -0.05 12.58 -1.97
CA LEU A 327 -0.74 13.25 -3.07
C LEU A 327 -2.02 13.96 -2.60
N VAL A 328 -2.80 13.33 -1.71
CA VAL A 328 -3.99 13.95 -1.11
C VAL A 328 -3.59 15.12 -0.20
N ASP A 329 -2.60 14.93 0.67
CA ASP A 329 -2.22 15.91 1.69
C ASP A 329 -1.55 17.17 1.10
N LYS A 330 -1.12 17.18 -0.18
CA LYS A 330 -0.71 18.41 -0.92
C LYS A 330 -1.86 19.24 -1.49
N ALA A 331 -3.10 18.76 -1.43
CA ALA A 331 -4.27 19.54 -1.85
C ALA A 331 -4.54 20.75 -0.93
N GLU A 332 -3.89 20.79 0.24
CA GLU A 332 -3.83 21.92 1.18
C GLU A 332 -2.38 22.34 1.44
N ASP A 333 -2.19 23.59 1.90
CA ASP A 333 -0.91 24.11 2.37
C ASP A 333 -0.68 23.83 3.87
N LYS A 334 0.46 24.27 4.40
CA LYS A 334 0.85 24.10 5.80
C LYS A 334 -0.10 24.76 6.81
N ASP A 335 -0.97 25.68 6.37
CA ASP A 335 -1.92 26.41 7.19
C ASP A 335 -3.34 25.82 7.05
N GLY A 336 -3.49 24.68 6.36
CA GLY A 336 -4.76 23.98 6.14
C GLY A 336 -5.64 24.62 5.07
N LYS A 337 -5.08 25.48 4.20
CA LYS A 337 -5.82 26.15 3.14
C LYS A 337 -5.65 25.41 1.82
N ALA A 338 -6.75 25.21 1.09
CA ALA A 338 -6.73 24.57 -0.22
C ALA A 338 -5.76 25.29 -1.20
N THR A 339 -4.83 24.52 -1.79
CA THR A 339 -3.88 25.01 -2.80
C THR A 339 -4.58 25.28 -4.14
N SER A 340 -4.00 26.12 -5.01
CA SER A 340 -4.45 26.18 -6.40
C SER A 340 -4.06 24.90 -7.16
N THR A 341 -4.72 24.61 -8.29
CA THR A 341 -4.33 23.47 -9.15
C THR A 341 -2.87 23.58 -9.61
N ALA A 342 -2.39 24.79 -9.89
CA ALA A 342 -0.99 25.03 -10.28
C ALA A 342 -0.01 24.77 -9.12
N ASP A 343 -0.30 25.28 -7.92
CA ASP A 343 0.54 25.05 -6.73
C ASP A 343 0.55 23.58 -6.30
N TYR A 344 -0.59 22.90 -6.48
CA TYR A 344 -0.75 21.46 -6.28
C TYR A 344 0.18 20.68 -7.22
N LEU A 345 0.04 20.87 -8.54
CA LEU A 345 0.88 20.20 -9.54
C LEU A 345 2.37 20.51 -9.34
N ALA A 346 2.72 21.76 -9.04
CA ALA A 346 4.09 22.18 -8.73
C ALA A 346 4.63 21.57 -7.42
N SER A 347 3.77 21.12 -6.51
CA SER A 347 4.14 20.37 -5.30
C SER A 347 4.30 18.88 -5.57
N VAL A 348 3.42 18.29 -6.40
CA VAL A 348 3.52 16.89 -6.84
C VAL A 348 4.78 16.66 -7.69
N ALA A 349 5.10 17.57 -8.61
CA ALA A 349 6.33 17.50 -9.42
C ALA A 349 7.62 17.48 -8.57
N LYS A 350 7.58 17.98 -7.33
CA LYS A 350 8.72 17.98 -6.39
C LYS A 350 8.82 16.71 -5.54
N MET A 351 7.94 15.72 -5.73
CA MET A 351 7.95 14.45 -4.99
C MET A 351 8.87 13.37 -5.60
N GLY A 352 9.39 13.56 -6.81
CA GLY A 352 10.25 12.56 -7.47
C GLY A 352 9.53 11.27 -7.88
N LEU A 353 8.20 11.30 -8.03
CA LEU A 353 7.36 10.13 -8.38
C LEU A 353 7.64 9.54 -9.77
N ASP A 354 8.40 10.24 -10.60
CA ASP A 354 8.83 9.77 -11.91
C ASP A 354 9.77 8.57 -11.83
N VAL A 355 10.63 8.46 -10.81
CA VAL A 355 11.57 7.32 -10.66
C VAL A 355 10.87 5.96 -10.52
N ILE A 356 9.64 5.94 -10.01
CA ILE A 356 8.82 4.73 -9.87
C ILE A 356 8.67 4.01 -11.22
N GLY A 357 8.63 4.77 -12.33
CA GLY A 357 8.50 4.22 -13.69
C GLY A 357 9.68 3.37 -14.17
N ILE A 358 10.84 3.51 -13.53
CA ILE A 358 12.13 2.97 -13.97
C ILE A 358 12.57 1.78 -13.10
N LEU A 359 12.13 1.75 -11.83
CA LEU A 359 12.47 0.69 -10.89
C LEU A 359 11.58 -0.55 -11.08
N ASP A 360 12.13 -1.72 -10.75
CA ASP A 360 11.42 -2.98 -10.70
C ASP A 360 10.67 -3.13 -9.34
N PRO A 361 9.73 -4.09 -9.18
CA PRO A 361 8.93 -4.18 -7.96
C PRO A 361 9.77 -4.45 -6.71
N THR A 362 10.86 -5.21 -6.83
CA THR A 362 11.77 -5.50 -5.72
C THR A 362 12.58 -4.27 -5.36
N GLY A 363 13.20 -3.57 -6.33
CA GLY A 363 13.93 -2.33 -6.08
C GLY A 363 13.08 -1.20 -5.50
N ILE A 364 11.80 -1.10 -5.86
CA ILE A 364 10.85 -0.17 -5.22
C ILE A 364 10.63 -0.56 -3.75
N ALA A 365 10.37 -1.84 -3.48
CA ALA A 365 10.14 -2.35 -2.13
C ALA A 365 11.38 -2.16 -1.24
N ASP A 366 12.56 -2.58 -1.70
CA ASP A 366 13.82 -2.48 -0.97
C ASP A 366 14.18 -1.02 -0.65
N MET A 367 14.13 -0.13 -1.65
CA MET A 367 14.45 1.30 -1.50
C MET A 367 13.60 1.98 -0.43
N LEU A 368 12.33 1.62 -0.30
CA LEU A 368 11.35 2.31 0.56
C LEU A 368 11.00 1.56 1.85
N SER A 369 11.37 0.28 1.96
CA SER A 369 11.10 -0.61 3.11
C SER A 369 11.40 0.03 4.46
N THR A 370 12.57 0.67 4.59
CA THR A 370 13.05 1.29 5.84
C THR A 370 12.28 2.56 6.24
N PHE A 371 11.47 3.13 5.34
CA PHE A 371 10.67 4.33 5.57
C PHE A 371 9.17 4.02 5.76
N ILE A 372 8.75 2.77 5.58
CA ILE A 372 7.43 2.28 5.98
C ILE A 372 7.39 2.24 7.52
N GLN A 373 7.05 3.37 8.13
CA GLN A 373 6.85 3.45 9.57
C GLN A 373 5.72 2.49 10.02
N PRO A 374 5.70 2.08 11.30
CA PRO A 374 4.58 1.35 11.88
C PRO A 374 3.39 2.31 12.10
N ILE A 375 2.81 2.78 11.00
CA ILE A 375 1.57 3.56 10.95
C ILE A 375 0.51 2.67 10.33
N CYS A 376 -0.56 2.43 11.06
CA CYS A 376 -1.74 1.77 10.56
C CYS A 376 -2.57 2.76 9.74
N GLY A 377 -2.46 2.64 8.42
CA GLY A 377 -3.30 3.31 7.43
C GLY A 377 -4.61 2.55 7.18
N PRO A 378 -5.48 3.07 6.28
CA PRO A 378 -6.73 2.42 5.94
C PRO A 378 -6.49 1.11 5.20
N THR A 379 -7.30 0.12 5.51
CA THR A 379 -7.14 -1.28 5.08
C THR A 379 -7.86 -1.61 3.76
N SER A 380 -8.61 -0.66 3.18
CA SER A 380 -9.35 -0.83 1.92
C SER A 380 -8.48 -0.97 0.66
N PHE A 381 -7.15 -0.80 0.77
CA PHE A 381 -6.18 -0.91 -0.34
C PHE A 381 -5.92 -2.35 -0.85
N MET A 382 -6.67 -3.34 -0.36
CA MET A 382 -6.44 -4.76 -0.66
C MET A 382 -7.26 -5.26 -1.87
N GLY A 383 -8.32 -4.54 -2.25
CA GLY A 383 -9.23 -4.90 -3.34
C GLY A 383 -10.12 -6.11 -3.04
N GLU A 384 -10.83 -6.58 -4.07
CA GLU A 384 -11.62 -7.81 -3.99
C GLU A 384 -10.71 -9.05 -3.94
N ILE A 385 -10.94 -9.90 -2.94
CA ILE A 385 -10.17 -11.13 -2.74
C ILE A 385 -10.75 -12.28 -3.59
N ASP A 386 -9.87 -13.08 -4.20
CA ASP A 386 -10.24 -14.30 -4.95
C ASP A 386 -10.75 -15.43 -4.03
N ASP A 387 -11.65 -16.27 -4.55
CA ASP A 387 -12.21 -17.44 -3.85
C ASP A 387 -11.10 -18.34 -3.25
N GLY A 388 -11.35 -18.91 -2.06
CA GLY A 388 -10.39 -19.80 -1.40
C GLY A 388 -10.83 -20.28 -0.01
N SER A 389 -9.92 -20.97 0.68
CA SER A 389 -10.09 -21.22 2.12
C SER A 389 -9.97 -19.91 2.90
N LEU A 390 -10.53 -19.82 4.10
CA LEU A 390 -10.32 -18.61 4.92
C LEU A 390 -8.85 -18.45 5.37
N GLU A 391 -8.11 -19.56 5.52
CA GLU A 391 -6.70 -19.57 5.89
C GLU A 391 -5.84 -18.95 4.77
N ASP A 392 -6.05 -19.38 3.52
CA ASP A 392 -5.30 -18.88 2.37
C ASP A 392 -5.81 -17.51 1.91
N ALA A 393 -7.13 -17.36 1.67
CA ALA A 393 -7.68 -16.19 1.01
C ALA A 393 -7.83 -14.98 1.93
N LEU A 394 -8.25 -15.20 3.17
CA LEU A 394 -8.57 -14.16 4.15
C LEU A 394 -7.65 -14.18 5.37
N ALA A 395 -6.52 -14.90 5.28
CA ALA A 395 -5.48 -15.01 6.30
C ALA A 395 -6.00 -15.35 7.71
N LEU A 396 -6.97 -16.27 7.78
CA LEU A 396 -7.52 -16.81 9.02
C LEU A 396 -6.39 -17.40 9.87
N THR A 397 -6.05 -16.70 10.95
CA THR A 397 -4.94 -17.06 11.82
C THR A 397 -5.46 -17.20 13.25
N THR A 398 -5.04 -18.25 13.96
CA THR A 398 -5.36 -18.46 15.38
C THR A 398 -4.10 -18.42 16.23
N GLU A 399 -4.10 -17.63 17.31
CA GLU A 399 -3.02 -17.60 18.29
C GLU A 399 -3.45 -18.35 19.55
N GLY A 400 -2.63 -19.29 20.05
CA GLY A 400 -2.99 -20.17 21.17
C GLY A 400 -3.97 -21.30 20.80
N GLU A 401 -4.32 -22.11 21.80
CA GLU A 401 -5.10 -23.34 21.57
C GLU A 401 -6.61 -23.12 21.50
N ALA A 402 -7.16 -22.04 22.09
CA ALA A 402 -8.61 -21.82 22.22
C ALA A 402 -9.39 -21.95 20.90
N PHE A 403 -8.84 -21.44 19.79
CA PHE A 403 -9.51 -21.43 18.49
C PHE A 403 -8.89 -22.37 17.45
N LYS A 404 -7.83 -23.09 17.81
CA LYS A 404 -7.04 -23.93 16.91
C LYS A 404 -7.89 -25.00 16.22
N GLY A 405 -7.74 -25.11 14.91
CA GLY A 405 -8.56 -25.99 14.06
C GLY A 405 -9.91 -25.39 13.66
N SER A 406 -10.09 -24.07 13.79
CA SER A 406 -11.12 -23.32 13.08
C SER A 406 -10.78 -23.22 11.59
N TYR A 407 -11.78 -23.20 10.72
CA TYR A 407 -11.59 -23.22 9.26
C TYR A 407 -12.83 -22.62 8.56
N GLY A 408 -12.73 -22.39 7.26
CA GLY A 408 -13.90 -22.02 6.46
C GLY A 408 -13.57 -21.72 5.01
N SER A 409 -14.52 -21.12 4.29
CA SER A 409 -14.30 -20.62 2.92
C SER A 409 -14.80 -19.20 2.70
N TRP A 410 -14.14 -18.54 1.75
CA TRP A 410 -14.57 -17.29 1.12
C TRP A 410 -15.02 -17.57 -0.31
N LYS A 411 -16.10 -16.90 -0.74
CA LYS A 411 -16.46 -16.75 -2.15
C LYS A 411 -16.69 -15.27 -2.44
N ARG A 412 -16.11 -14.77 -3.53
CA ARG A 412 -16.34 -13.41 -4.04
C ARG A 412 -17.77 -13.25 -4.54
N VAL A 413 -18.35 -14.26 -5.17
CA VAL A 413 -19.76 -14.21 -5.64
C VAL A 413 -20.66 -14.88 -4.61
N GLY A 414 -21.67 -14.15 -4.10
CA GLY A 414 -22.55 -14.65 -3.04
C GLY A 414 -23.75 -13.77 -2.72
N ASP A 415 -24.43 -14.13 -1.63
CA ASP A 415 -25.64 -13.47 -1.12
C ASP A 415 -25.35 -12.31 -0.14
N GLY A 416 -24.08 -12.04 0.12
CA GLY A 416 -23.62 -11.06 1.12
C GLY A 416 -23.66 -11.57 2.55
N ALA A 417 -23.89 -12.86 2.80
CA ALA A 417 -23.94 -13.40 4.16
C ALA A 417 -22.55 -13.69 4.74
N VAL A 418 -22.39 -13.39 6.03
CA VAL A 418 -21.26 -13.86 6.86
C VAL A 418 -21.85 -14.73 7.95
N ASN A 419 -21.69 -16.05 7.84
CA ASN A 419 -22.20 -17.02 8.82
C ASN A 419 -21.06 -17.65 9.60
N ILE A 420 -21.16 -17.57 10.93
CA ILE A 420 -20.12 -18.01 11.86
C ILE A 420 -20.74 -19.04 12.80
N THR A 421 -20.30 -20.30 12.66
CA THR A 421 -20.79 -21.42 13.47
C THR A 421 -19.74 -21.76 14.51
N PHE A 422 -20.03 -21.46 15.77
CA PHE A 422 -19.23 -21.84 16.93
C PHE A 422 -19.59 -23.25 17.37
N LYS A 423 -18.60 -24.09 17.62
CA LYS A 423 -18.77 -25.38 18.29
C LYS A 423 -17.85 -25.48 19.49
N SER A 424 -18.44 -25.61 20.68
CA SER A 424 -17.70 -25.82 21.91
C SER A 424 -17.27 -27.27 22.09
N PHE A 425 -15.97 -27.45 22.29
CA PHE A 425 -15.32 -28.61 22.89
C PHE A 425 -14.71 -28.24 24.26
N ASP A 426 -15.03 -27.03 24.74
CA ASP A 426 -14.71 -26.55 26.08
C ASP A 426 -15.57 -27.28 27.11
N SER A 427 -15.02 -27.58 28.29
CA SER A 427 -15.78 -28.15 29.40
C SER A 427 -16.63 -27.09 30.11
N GLU A 428 -16.28 -25.81 29.97
CA GLU A 428 -16.94 -24.67 30.62
C GLU A 428 -17.77 -23.83 29.63
N ASP A 429 -18.71 -23.05 30.18
CA ASP A 429 -19.46 -22.06 29.39
C ASP A 429 -18.58 -20.85 29.07
N VAL A 430 -18.56 -20.44 27.79
CA VAL A 430 -17.73 -19.33 27.31
C VAL A 430 -18.56 -18.18 26.74
N THR A 431 -17.95 -17.00 26.64
CA THR A 431 -18.44 -15.93 25.77
C THR A 431 -17.34 -15.58 24.77
N VAL A 432 -17.63 -15.71 23.47
CA VAL A 432 -16.78 -15.16 22.42
C VAL A 432 -17.18 -13.71 22.20
N VAL A 433 -16.23 -12.78 22.32
CA VAL A 433 -16.45 -11.40 21.91
C VAL A 433 -15.93 -11.27 20.48
N ILE A 434 -16.71 -10.61 19.62
CA ILE A 434 -16.37 -10.37 18.22
C ILE A 434 -16.07 -8.89 18.06
N HIS A 435 -14.89 -8.59 17.54
CA HIS A 435 -14.43 -7.25 17.18
C HIS A 435 -14.35 -7.10 15.66
N SER A 436 -14.63 -5.90 15.15
CA SER A 436 -14.49 -5.54 13.73
C SER A 436 -13.82 -4.17 13.61
N GLY A 437 -12.62 -4.12 13.00
CA GLY A 437 -11.82 -2.90 12.84
C GLY A 437 -11.25 -2.30 14.13
N GLY A 438 -11.40 -3.00 15.26
CA GLY A 438 -11.05 -2.55 16.63
C GLY A 438 -12.25 -2.65 17.59
N ASP A 439 -13.44 -2.26 17.11
CA ASP A 439 -14.66 -2.15 17.91
C ASP A 439 -15.33 -3.49 18.21
N SER A 440 -15.80 -3.72 19.45
CA SER A 440 -16.64 -4.88 19.78
C SER A 440 -18.03 -4.77 19.12
N VAL A 441 -18.36 -5.69 18.21
CA VAL A 441 -19.65 -5.72 17.50
C VAL A 441 -20.62 -6.78 18.04
N ALA A 442 -20.14 -7.86 18.69
CA ALA A 442 -21.02 -8.88 19.28
C ALA A 442 -20.40 -9.57 20.50
N LYS A 443 -21.27 -10.21 21.32
CA LYS A 443 -20.89 -11.11 22.41
C LYS A 443 -21.73 -12.38 22.34
N VAL A 444 -21.16 -13.46 21.85
CA VAL A 444 -21.83 -14.75 21.61
C VAL A 444 -21.56 -15.67 22.79
N LYS A 445 -22.62 -16.05 23.52
CA LYS A 445 -22.53 -17.06 24.58
C LYS A 445 -22.61 -18.44 23.95
N VAL A 446 -21.67 -19.32 24.30
CA VAL A 446 -21.62 -20.71 23.82
C VAL A 446 -21.39 -21.60 25.04
N ARG A 447 -22.35 -22.49 25.35
CA ARG A 447 -22.18 -23.41 26.48
C ARG A 447 -21.22 -24.55 26.16
N SER A 448 -20.76 -25.23 27.20
CA SER A 448 -20.06 -26.50 27.10
C SER A 448 -20.78 -27.47 26.15
N GLY A 449 -20.08 -27.96 25.12
CA GLY A 449 -20.63 -28.86 24.08
C GLY A 449 -21.65 -28.24 23.10
N GLU A 450 -22.06 -26.98 23.25
CA GLU A 450 -23.09 -26.34 22.42
C GLU A 450 -22.56 -25.97 21.02
N THR A 451 -23.46 -25.93 20.04
CA THR A 451 -23.19 -25.34 18.72
C THR A 451 -24.12 -24.15 18.51
N VAL A 452 -23.55 -22.98 18.23
CA VAL A 452 -24.28 -21.70 18.12
C VAL A 452 -23.88 -21.02 16.81
N THR A 453 -24.84 -20.51 16.06
CA THR A 453 -24.57 -19.71 14.85
C THR A 453 -24.82 -18.23 15.13
N TRP A 454 -23.89 -17.39 14.69
CA TRP A 454 -24.04 -15.95 14.58
C TRP A 454 -23.92 -15.56 13.11
N SER A 455 -24.70 -14.57 12.68
CA SER A 455 -24.70 -14.09 11.29
C SER A 455 -24.66 -12.56 11.25
N SER A 456 -23.97 -12.04 10.24
CA SER A 456 -23.93 -10.63 9.84
C SER A 456 -23.79 -10.60 8.31
N THR A 457 -23.41 -9.45 7.73
CA THR A 457 -23.29 -9.28 6.28
C THR A 457 -21.90 -8.81 5.89
N VAL A 458 -21.47 -9.16 4.67
CA VAL A 458 -20.24 -8.65 4.06
C VAL A 458 -20.27 -7.12 4.08
N LYS A 459 -21.41 -6.51 3.75
CA LYS A 459 -21.60 -5.04 3.78
C LYS A 459 -21.33 -4.38 5.15
N GLU A 460 -21.60 -5.06 6.26
CA GLU A 460 -21.33 -4.54 7.61
C GLU A 460 -19.87 -4.71 8.03
N LEU A 461 -19.24 -5.80 7.60
CA LEU A 461 -17.94 -6.26 8.09
C LEU A 461 -16.78 -6.04 7.10
N GLN A 462 -17.05 -5.74 5.83
CA GLN A 462 -16.05 -5.56 4.78
C GLN A 462 -15.06 -4.45 5.10
N ASP A 463 -13.88 -4.57 4.47
CA ASP A 463 -12.75 -3.65 4.60
C ASP A 463 -12.23 -3.52 6.03
N LYS A 464 -12.51 -4.51 6.88
CA LYS A 464 -12.12 -4.56 8.29
C LYS A 464 -11.52 -5.91 8.64
N THR A 465 -10.61 -5.86 9.60
CA THR A 465 -10.18 -7.03 10.35
C THR A 465 -11.30 -7.49 11.29
N LEU A 466 -11.57 -8.79 11.31
CA LEU A 466 -12.46 -9.44 12.27
C LEU A 466 -11.61 -10.21 13.28
N TYR A 467 -11.77 -9.93 14.58
CA TYR A 467 -10.97 -10.51 15.67
C TYR A 467 -11.88 -11.09 16.75
N PHE A 468 -11.58 -12.30 17.24
CA PHE A 468 -12.30 -12.94 18.34
C PHE A 468 -11.38 -13.20 19.52
N ASP A 469 -11.86 -12.87 20.72
CA ASP A 469 -11.32 -13.35 22.00
C ASP A 469 -12.32 -14.24 22.73
N ARG A 470 -11.80 -15.30 23.38
CA ARG A 470 -12.59 -16.22 24.21
C ARG A 470 -12.53 -15.78 25.66
N TRP A 471 -13.63 -15.24 26.18
CA TRP A 471 -13.77 -14.90 27.60
C TRP A 471 -14.29 -16.09 28.41
N ARG A 472 -13.61 -16.39 29.53
CA ARG A 472 -14.14 -17.19 30.64
C ARG A 472 -14.16 -16.38 31.94
N PRO A 473 -15.21 -16.49 32.77
CA PRO A 473 -15.19 -15.98 34.13
C PRO A 473 -14.35 -16.92 35.00
N ASN A 474 -13.34 -16.40 35.69
CA ASN A 474 -12.70 -17.18 36.77
C ASN A 474 -13.55 -17.16 38.05
N ARG A 475 -13.14 -17.94 39.07
CA ARG A 475 -13.86 -18.09 40.36
C ARG A 475 -14.10 -16.77 41.13
N PHE A 476 -13.44 -15.68 40.75
CA PHE A 476 -13.61 -14.34 41.34
C PHE A 476 -14.34 -13.35 40.41
N GLY A 477 -14.88 -13.82 39.27
CA GLY A 477 -15.55 -12.99 38.28
C GLY A 477 -14.61 -12.06 37.49
N ILE A 478 -13.29 -12.23 37.64
CA ILE A 478 -12.31 -11.39 36.94
C ILE A 478 -12.13 -11.94 35.52
N PRO A 479 -12.29 -11.11 34.48
CA PRO A 479 -11.97 -11.48 33.11
C PRO A 479 -10.52 -11.97 32.96
N ARG A 480 -10.34 -13.09 32.25
CA ARG A 480 -9.07 -13.40 31.57
C ARG A 480 -9.36 -13.62 30.09
N SER A 481 -8.57 -12.97 29.25
CA SER A 481 -8.43 -13.25 27.81
C SER A 481 -7.42 -14.37 27.52
N SER A 482 -6.89 -15.04 28.56
CA SER A 482 -5.95 -16.15 28.39
C SER A 482 -6.68 -17.39 27.86
N GLY A 483 -6.26 -17.85 26.69
CA GLY A 483 -6.76 -19.04 26.00
C GLY A 483 -6.37 -19.05 24.53
N GLY A 484 -6.47 -17.88 23.89
CA GLY A 484 -6.13 -17.67 22.49
C GLY A 484 -7.12 -16.75 21.78
N SER A 485 -6.80 -16.43 20.53
CA SER A 485 -7.57 -15.54 19.65
C SER A 485 -7.68 -16.11 18.23
N LEU A 486 -8.58 -15.53 17.46
CA LEU A 486 -8.77 -15.83 16.04
C LEU A 486 -8.89 -14.49 15.30
N VAL A 487 -8.19 -14.34 14.18
CA VAL A 487 -8.32 -13.18 13.30
C VAL A 487 -8.54 -13.62 11.86
N LEU A 488 -9.27 -12.83 11.08
CA LEU A 488 -9.29 -12.87 9.63
C LEU A 488 -9.57 -11.49 9.04
N TRP A 489 -9.22 -11.28 7.78
CA TRP A 489 -9.65 -10.12 7.00
C TRP A 489 -11.05 -10.37 6.43
N VAL A 490 -11.90 -9.34 6.33
CA VAL A 490 -13.18 -9.45 5.61
C VAL A 490 -13.10 -8.61 4.33
N SER A 491 -13.00 -9.28 3.19
CA SER A 491 -13.02 -8.66 1.87
C SER A 491 -14.34 -7.97 1.58
N HIS A 492 -14.30 -6.87 0.83
CA HIS A 492 -15.49 -6.41 0.09
C HIS A 492 -15.74 -7.29 -1.14
N SER A 493 -16.94 -7.16 -1.72
CA SER A 493 -17.26 -7.71 -3.03
C SER A 493 -18.44 -6.96 -3.67
N SER A 494 -18.24 -6.50 -4.90
CA SER A 494 -19.30 -5.97 -5.78
C SER A 494 -20.32 -7.05 -6.18
N ALA A 495 -19.94 -8.33 -6.13
CA ALA A 495 -20.79 -9.49 -6.35
C ALA A 495 -21.36 -10.09 -5.03
N GLY A 496 -21.43 -9.28 -3.97
CA GLY A 496 -22.04 -9.62 -2.67
C GLY A 496 -21.09 -10.34 -1.71
N GLY A 497 -20.41 -11.39 -2.17
CA GLY A 497 -19.53 -12.22 -1.36
C GLY A 497 -20.28 -13.19 -0.43
N ASN A 498 -19.57 -14.15 0.15
CA ASN A 498 -20.10 -15.07 1.16
C ASN A 498 -18.94 -15.63 2.03
N ILE A 499 -19.09 -15.56 3.36
CA ILE A 499 -18.17 -16.19 4.33
C ILE A 499 -18.90 -17.28 5.09
N GLN A 500 -18.32 -18.48 5.08
CA GLN A 500 -18.74 -19.60 5.92
C GLN A 500 -17.58 -19.95 6.87
N LEU A 501 -17.63 -19.46 8.10
CA LEU A 501 -16.60 -19.70 9.12
C LEU A 501 -17.08 -20.72 10.17
N PHE A 502 -16.32 -21.79 10.37
CA PHE A 502 -16.49 -22.74 11.45
C PHE A 502 -15.45 -22.48 12.54
N VAL A 503 -15.92 -22.05 13.70
CA VAL A 503 -15.07 -21.74 14.87
C VAL A 503 -15.09 -22.90 15.83
N LYS A 504 -13.95 -23.58 15.97
CA LYS A 504 -13.74 -24.56 17.03
C LYS A 504 -13.37 -23.80 18.30
N ILE A 505 -14.03 -24.10 19.43
CA ILE A 505 -13.65 -23.57 20.74
C ILE A 505 -13.15 -24.74 21.59
N ASN A 506 -11.88 -24.72 21.97
CA ASN A 506 -11.24 -25.75 22.79
C ASN A 506 -11.22 -25.33 24.28
N GLY A 507 -11.01 -26.33 25.14
CA GLY A 507 -10.65 -26.12 26.55
C GLY A 507 -9.32 -25.35 26.70
N ASP A 508 -8.91 -25.13 27.95
CA ASP A 508 -7.49 -24.88 28.22
C ASP A 508 -6.88 -26.24 28.53
N ASP A 509 -5.70 -26.55 27.99
CA ASP A 509 -4.96 -27.73 28.43
C ASP A 509 -4.57 -27.52 29.90
N ASP A 510 -5.08 -28.39 30.79
CA ASP A 510 -4.59 -28.49 32.16
C ASP A 510 -3.06 -28.73 32.13
N ASP A 511 -2.34 -28.02 33.01
CA ASP A 511 -0.88 -28.08 33.17
C ASP A 511 -0.31 -29.50 32.92
N SER A 512 0.38 -29.70 31.79
CA SER A 512 1.15 -30.92 31.53
C SER A 512 2.34 -31.09 32.49
N SER A 513 2.56 -30.12 33.38
CA SER A 513 3.48 -30.19 34.51
C SER A 513 2.81 -30.68 35.81
N LYS A 514 2.33 -31.93 35.87
CA LYS A 514 2.08 -32.68 37.15
C LYS A 514 1.80 -34.19 37.02
N SER A 515 2.79 -34.98 36.62
CA SER A 515 2.80 -36.42 36.94
C SER A 515 4.21 -37.04 37.08
N SER A 516 5.02 -36.53 37.99
CA SER A 516 6.26 -37.21 38.45
C SER A 516 6.40 -37.21 39.98
N GLY A 517 5.44 -37.86 40.64
CA GLY A 517 5.46 -38.10 42.08
C GLY A 517 6.36 -39.27 42.49
N SER A 518 7.66 -39.00 42.69
CA SER A 518 8.56 -39.62 43.69
C SER A 518 8.47 -41.13 44.03
N SER A 519 9.41 -41.94 43.51
CA SER A 519 10.18 -42.98 44.24
C SER A 519 11.14 -43.67 43.26
N GLY A 520 12.41 -44.01 43.55
CA GLY A 520 13.24 -43.84 44.75
C GLY A 520 14.74 -44.02 44.39
N GLU A 521 15.62 -44.09 45.38
CA GLU A 521 17.09 -44.04 45.23
C GLU A 521 17.72 -45.27 44.53
N GLY A 522 18.88 -45.08 43.86
CA GLY A 522 19.67 -46.17 43.28
C GLY A 522 20.94 -45.72 42.54
N SER A 523 22.09 -45.82 43.19
CA SER A 523 23.41 -45.41 42.65
C SER A 523 23.99 -46.38 41.61
N GLY A 524 24.80 -45.88 40.66
CA GLY A 524 25.93 -46.68 40.13
C GLY A 524 26.31 -46.60 38.64
N SER A 525 27.32 -45.77 38.34
CA SER A 525 28.54 -46.10 37.56
C SER A 525 28.55 -46.38 36.02
N SER A 526 29.45 -45.64 35.35
CA SER A 526 30.44 -46.05 34.32
C SER A 526 30.07 -46.52 32.88
N ALA A 527 30.36 -45.62 31.92
CA ALA A 527 31.47 -45.69 30.93
C ALA A 527 31.46 -46.60 29.66
N SER A 528 32.34 -46.21 28.71
CA SER A 528 32.75 -46.79 27.40
C SER A 528 31.81 -46.51 26.20
N GLU A 529 32.23 -45.77 25.14
CA GLU A 529 33.24 -46.03 24.06
C GLU A 529 32.73 -47.07 23.02
N VAL A 530 32.92 -46.99 21.68
CA VAL A 530 34.08 -46.69 20.79
C VAL A 530 33.49 -46.20 19.42
N GLN A 531 33.91 -45.12 18.73
CA GLN A 531 35.08 -44.86 17.83
C GLN A 531 35.09 -45.60 16.45
N VAL A 532 35.91 -45.08 15.49
CA VAL A 532 36.13 -45.43 14.04
C VAL A 532 35.52 -44.35 13.09
N GLY A 533 36.20 -43.63 12.18
CA GLY A 533 37.56 -43.70 11.57
C GLY A 533 37.52 -44.39 10.19
N ASP A 534 38.08 -43.93 9.06
CA ASP A 534 38.88 -42.76 8.65
C ASP A 534 38.89 -42.70 7.08
N SER A 535 39.76 -41.90 6.45
CA SER A 535 40.10 -41.74 4.99
C SER A 535 39.14 -40.87 4.14
N SER A 536 39.48 -39.67 3.61
CA SER A 536 40.61 -39.15 2.77
C SER A 536 40.33 -39.32 1.26
N GLU A 537 40.74 -38.47 0.31
CA GLU A 537 41.75 -37.38 0.19
C GLU A 537 41.15 -36.14 -0.54
N GLU A 538 41.57 -34.90 -0.25
CA GLU A 538 42.48 -34.01 -1.02
C GLU A 538 42.21 -33.82 -2.54
N GLY A 539 42.44 -32.65 -3.15
CA GLY A 539 43.07 -31.40 -2.66
C GLY A 539 42.53 -30.16 -3.41
N SER A 540 42.70 -28.93 -2.88
CA SER A 540 43.95 -28.11 -2.89
C SER A 540 43.87 -27.06 -4.02
N ALA A 541 44.41 -25.84 -3.96
CA ALA A 541 45.10 -25.04 -2.94
C ALA A 541 44.83 -23.53 -3.28
N SER A 542 45.30 -22.46 -2.63
CA SER A 542 46.35 -22.23 -1.62
C SER A 542 46.21 -20.78 -1.09
N TYR A 543 46.44 -20.56 0.22
CA TYR A 543 47.19 -19.48 0.93
C TYR A 543 47.48 -18.11 0.23
N ASP A 544 47.66 -16.97 0.89
CA ASP A 544 47.87 -16.57 2.31
C ASP A 544 47.47 -15.07 2.40
N GLY A 545 47.36 -14.34 3.53
CA GLY A 545 47.66 -14.64 4.93
C GLY A 545 47.98 -13.32 5.69
N VAL A 546 47.34 -13.12 6.86
CA VAL A 546 47.82 -12.35 8.04
C VAL A 546 48.35 -10.91 7.88
N THR A 547 47.83 -9.96 8.68
CA THR A 547 48.58 -9.20 9.72
C THR A 547 47.68 -8.21 10.49
N GLN A 548 47.73 -8.26 11.83
CA GLN A 548 47.34 -7.18 12.74
C GLN A 548 48.60 -6.55 13.36
N VAL A 549 48.47 -5.29 13.83
CA VAL A 549 49.15 -4.61 14.97
C VAL A 549 49.56 -3.17 14.58
N GLY A 550 49.20 -2.18 15.43
CA GLY A 550 49.61 -0.78 15.25
C GLY A 550 48.87 0.24 16.14
N ASP A 551 49.17 0.25 17.44
CA ASP A 551 49.02 1.41 18.35
C ASP A 551 50.01 2.53 17.93
N SER A 552 49.95 3.82 18.33
CA SER A 552 49.10 4.57 19.28
C SER A 552 49.27 6.11 19.09
N SER A 553 48.32 6.90 19.66
CA SER A 553 48.49 8.25 20.29
C SER A 553 49.21 9.44 19.60
N GLU A 554 48.54 10.61 19.49
CA GLU A 554 48.80 11.79 20.36
C GLU A 554 47.75 12.93 20.22
N GLU A 555 47.86 13.97 21.08
CA GLU A 555 46.76 14.84 21.56
C GLU A 555 46.40 16.11 20.73
N GLY A 556 45.25 16.72 21.07
CA GLY A 556 44.86 18.07 20.63
C GLY A 556 43.54 18.58 21.24
N SER A 557 43.57 19.09 22.48
CA SER A 557 42.38 19.58 23.22
C SER A 557 42.09 21.06 23.02
N CYS A 558 40.80 21.45 22.99
CA CYS A 558 40.31 22.70 23.59
C CYS A 558 38.77 22.70 23.78
N SER A 559 38.31 22.96 25.01
CA SER A 559 36.90 23.21 25.33
C SER A 559 36.52 24.69 25.22
N SER A 560 35.24 25.00 24.99
CA SER A 560 34.60 26.21 25.54
C SER A 560 33.08 26.08 25.54
N SER A 561 32.45 26.53 26.63
CA SER A 561 31.01 26.43 26.91
C SER A 561 30.27 27.73 26.63
N SER A 562 28.99 27.61 26.28
CA SER A 562 27.96 28.66 26.43
C SER A 562 26.60 27.97 26.55
N VAL A 563 26.02 27.79 27.74
CA VAL A 563 25.37 28.81 28.59
C VAL A 563 24.27 29.55 27.83
N ILE A 564 23.07 28.99 27.88
CA ILE A 564 21.83 29.73 27.56
C ILE A 564 21.46 30.52 28.82
N GLN A 565 21.54 31.84 28.76
CA GLN A 565 20.94 32.68 29.81
C GLN A 565 19.44 32.80 29.61
N VAL A 566 18.70 32.49 30.67
CA VAL A 566 17.31 32.93 30.83
C VAL A 566 17.33 34.41 31.19
N GLY A 567 16.65 35.23 30.40
CA GLY A 567 16.35 36.63 30.70
C GLY A 567 14.84 36.79 30.86
N ASP A 568 14.40 37.17 32.05
CA ASP A 568 13.01 37.47 32.38
C ASP A 568 12.86 38.98 32.64
N SER A 569 11.62 39.48 32.49
CA SER A 569 11.08 40.73 33.03
C SER A 569 11.55 42.06 32.43
N SER A 570 10.62 42.82 31.84
CA SER A 570 10.00 44.01 32.50
C SER A 570 9.08 44.80 31.54
N GLU A 571 8.19 45.61 32.13
CA GLU A 571 7.16 46.46 31.47
C GLU A 571 7.71 47.82 30.95
N GLU A 572 6.77 48.68 30.50
CA GLU A 572 6.88 50.03 29.90
C GLU A 572 7.03 50.03 28.34
N GLY A 573 6.30 50.85 27.57
CA GLY A 573 5.24 51.82 27.89
C GLY A 573 5.33 53.06 26.97
N SER A 574 4.23 53.45 26.30
CA SER A 574 4.11 54.67 25.44
C SER A 574 5.02 54.68 24.18
N ASP A 575 4.86 55.45 23.09
CA ASP A 575 3.86 56.39 22.54
C ASP A 575 4.24 56.61 21.03
N ASN A 576 3.46 57.07 20.02
CA ASN A 576 2.03 57.37 19.82
C ASN A 576 1.75 57.69 18.31
N VAL A 577 0.48 57.99 17.94
CA VAL A 577 0.03 58.84 16.79
C VAL A 577 0.02 58.32 15.33
N SER A 578 -1.18 58.47 14.72
CA SER A 578 -1.60 58.54 13.29
C SER A 578 -1.63 57.28 12.43
#